data_AF-A0A3N7DPM1-F1
#
_entry.id   AF-A0A3N7DPM1-F1
#
_cell.length_a   1.000
_cell.length_b   1.000
_cell.length_c   1.000
_cell.angle_alpha   90.00
_cell.angle_beta   90.00
_cell.angle_gamma   90.00
#
_symmetry.space_group_name_H-M   'P 1'
#
loop_
_entity.id
_entity.type
_entity.pdbx_description
1 polymer ?
#
loop_
_entity_poly.entity_id
_entity_poly.type
_entity_poly.pdbx_seq_one_letter_code
_entity_poly.pdbx_strand_id
1 'polypeptide(L)'
;MNTELQLKITLRSPTPGVDFALQKGSGNSWQSIQKQNVSSSDISFLFLVGIKGERGRDQEPKLSGPFVQGAAGGKFVYIGIGTYVGQIGTVWSRRLKVPLSAISWDMVDK
;
A
#
# COMPACT_ATOMS: atom_id res chain seq x y z
N MET A 1 -9.49 -10.99 18.23
CA MET A 1 -8.01 -10.91 18.19
C MET A 1 -7.63 -9.73 17.30
N ASN A 2 -6.75 -8.83 17.77
CA ASN A 2 -6.14 -7.82 16.91
C ASN A 2 -4.83 -8.43 16.38
N THR A 3 -4.93 -9.08 15.23
CA THR A 3 -3.76 -9.64 14.55
C THR A 3 -3.24 -8.60 13.57
N GLU A 4 -1.93 -8.37 13.54
CA GLU A 4 -1.30 -7.55 12.51
C GLU A 4 -0.56 -8.45 11.52
N LEU A 5 -0.68 -8.14 10.23
CA LEU A 5 0.03 -8.80 9.15
C LEU A 5 0.99 -7.82 8.50
N GLN A 6 2.26 -8.19 8.39
CA GLN A 6 3.23 -7.41 7.62
C GLN A 6 3.13 -7.77 6.15
N LEU A 7 2.87 -6.78 5.30
CA LEU A 7 2.83 -6.91 3.86
C LEU A 7 4.06 -6.25 3.24
N LYS A 8 4.52 -6.82 2.13
CA LYS A 8 5.55 -6.25 1.26
C LYS A 8 4.99 -6.06 -0.15
N ILE A 9 5.05 -4.83 -0.66
CA ILE A 9 4.83 -4.55 -2.08
C ILE A 9 6.19 -4.40 -2.74
N THR A 10 6.46 -5.17 -3.79
CA THR A 10 7.64 -4.98 -4.64
C THR A 10 7.20 -4.45 -5.99
N LEU A 11 7.68 -3.26 -6.35
CA LEU A 11 7.54 -2.73 -7.70
C LEU A 11 8.72 -3.20 -8.54
N ARG A 12 8.42 -3.96 -9.58
CA ARG A 12 9.43 -4.51 -10.50
C ARG A 12 9.79 -3.51 -11.58
N SER A 13 11.08 -3.32 -11.82
CA SER A 13 11.61 -2.42 -12.84
C SER A 13 10.86 -1.07 -12.93
N PRO A 14 10.74 -0.32 -11.83
CA PRO A 14 10.03 0.95 -11.84
C PRO A 14 10.75 1.98 -12.71
N THR A 15 10.06 3.05 -13.11
CA THR A 15 10.62 4.07 -14.01
C THR A 15 11.87 4.72 -13.41
N PRO A 16 13.04 4.64 -14.07
CA PRO A 16 14.27 5.30 -13.62
C PRO A 16 14.11 6.80 -13.43
N GLY A 17 14.75 7.35 -12.39
CA GLY A 17 14.73 8.76 -12.06
C GLY A 17 13.40 9.27 -11.50
N VAL A 18 12.44 8.39 -11.20
CA VAL A 18 11.14 8.75 -10.61
C VAL A 18 11.09 8.34 -9.15
N ASP A 19 10.57 9.23 -8.31
CA ASP A 19 10.35 8.94 -6.89
C ASP A 19 9.03 8.19 -6.68
N PHE A 20 9.06 7.19 -5.80
CA PHE A 20 7.91 6.43 -5.36
C PHE A 20 7.85 6.43 -3.83
N ALA A 21 6.66 6.52 -3.24
CA ALA A 21 6.50 6.45 -1.79
C ALA A 21 5.16 5.82 -1.39
N LEU A 22 5.16 5.14 -0.24
CA LEU A 22 3.95 4.59 0.35
C LEU A 22 3.15 5.69 1.03
N GLN A 23 1.83 5.74 0.79
CA GLN A 23 0.96 6.72 1.44
C GLN A 23 0.45 6.21 2.79
N LYS A 24 0.65 6.99 3.85
CA LYS A 24 0.05 6.81 5.18
C LYS A 24 -1.03 7.87 5.39
N GLY A 25 -2.24 7.46 5.79
CA GLY A 25 -3.37 8.37 6.01
C GLY A 25 -4.19 8.65 4.75
N SER A 26 -5.27 9.42 4.91
CA SER A 26 -6.30 9.62 3.88
C SER A 26 -6.83 11.06 3.88
N GLY A 27 -7.59 11.43 2.85
CA GLY A 27 -8.17 12.78 2.74
C GLY A 27 -7.09 13.85 2.64
N ASN A 28 -7.18 14.88 3.49
CA ASN A 28 -6.17 15.93 3.61
C ASN A 28 -5.07 15.60 4.65
N SER A 29 -5.22 14.52 5.40
CA SER A 29 -4.32 14.12 6.48
C SER A 29 -3.53 12.88 6.06
N TRP A 30 -2.69 13.03 5.04
CA TRP A 30 -1.82 11.98 4.53
C TRP A 30 -0.37 12.45 4.45
N GLN A 31 0.55 11.49 4.47
CA GLN A 31 1.97 11.71 4.28
C GLN A 31 2.58 10.60 3.42
N SER A 32 3.65 10.94 2.70
CA SER A 32 4.48 9.98 1.99
C SER A 32 5.55 9.42 2.92
N ILE A 33 5.67 8.10 3.00
CA ILE A 33 6.72 7.41 3.78
C ILE A 33 7.49 6.44 2.89
N GLN A 34 8.69 6.03 3.33
CA GLN A 34 9.54 5.09 2.60
C GLN A 34 9.80 5.53 1.15
N LYS A 35 10.01 6.85 0.94
CA LYS A 35 10.31 7.39 -0.38
C LYS A 35 11.59 6.75 -0.90
N GLN A 36 11.54 6.26 -2.12
CA GLN A 36 12.65 5.63 -2.83
C GLN A 36 12.80 6.30 -4.20
N ASN A 37 14.02 6.73 -4.52
CA ASN A 37 14.40 7.19 -5.85
C ASN A 37 14.91 5.98 -6.64
N VAL A 38 14.36 5.77 -7.82
CA VAL A 38 14.69 4.61 -8.65
C VAL A 38 15.90 4.89 -9.52
N SER A 39 16.91 4.04 -9.45
CA SER A 39 17.98 3.97 -10.44
C SER A 39 17.67 2.90 -11.50
N SER A 40 17.75 1.62 -11.15
CA SER A 40 17.55 0.49 -12.07
C SER A 40 17.12 -0.83 -11.41
N SER A 41 16.90 -0.84 -10.08
CA SER A 41 16.51 -2.04 -9.33
C SER A 41 15.05 -2.00 -8.91
N ASP A 42 14.51 -3.18 -8.56
CA ASP A 42 13.23 -3.28 -7.86
C ASP A 42 13.26 -2.49 -6.55
N ILE A 43 12.12 -1.92 -6.20
CA ILE A 43 11.92 -1.22 -4.92
C ILE A 43 10.82 -1.90 -4.12
N SER A 44 10.92 -1.83 -2.80
CA SER A 44 9.97 -2.50 -1.91
C SER A 44 9.47 -1.60 -0.80
N PHE A 45 8.19 -1.77 -0.44
CA PHE A 45 7.53 -1.06 0.65
C PHE A 45 7.00 -2.07 1.65
N LEU A 46 7.31 -1.86 2.94
CA LEU A 46 6.90 -2.72 4.04
C LEU A 46 5.90 -2.00 4.92
N PHE A 47 4.78 -2.64 5.27
CA PHE A 47 3.78 -2.01 6.13
C PHE A 47 2.93 -3.04 6.85
N LEU A 48 2.39 -2.62 8.00
CA LEU A 48 1.47 -3.43 8.78
C LEU A 48 0.02 -3.13 8.39
N VAL A 49 -0.78 -4.17 8.31
CA VAL A 49 -2.23 -4.09 8.23
C VAL A 49 -2.84 -4.85 9.39
N GLY A 50 -3.86 -4.27 10.01
CA GLY A 50 -4.66 -4.96 11.02
C GLY A 50 -5.68 -5.88 10.36
N ILE A 51 -5.72 -7.13 10.80
CA ILE A 51 -6.71 -8.13 10.41
C ILE A 51 -7.86 -8.11 11.40
N LYS A 52 -9.09 -8.03 10.88
CA LYS A 52 -10.34 -8.08 11.65
C LYS A 52 -11.31 -9.07 11.02
N GLY A 53 -12.33 -9.45 11.78
CA GLY A 53 -13.34 -10.42 11.37
C GLY A 53 -13.10 -11.80 11.98
N GLU A 54 -14.00 -12.72 11.67
CA GLU A 54 -14.03 -14.07 12.22
C GLU A 54 -14.01 -15.12 11.10
N ARG A 55 -13.01 -16.01 11.14
CA ARG A 55 -12.92 -17.15 10.22
C ARG A 55 -14.14 -18.07 10.40
N GLY A 56 -14.73 -18.49 9.28
CA GLY A 56 -15.96 -19.31 9.27
C GLY A 56 -17.26 -18.51 9.33
N ARG A 57 -17.19 -17.20 9.59
CA ARG A 57 -18.35 -16.28 9.54
C ARG A 57 -18.19 -15.23 8.45
N ASP A 58 -17.06 -14.54 8.40
CA ASP A 58 -16.73 -13.58 7.36
C ASP A 58 -16.09 -14.30 6.17
N GLN A 59 -16.53 -13.98 4.94
CA GLN A 59 -15.98 -14.56 3.71
C GLN A 59 -14.47 -14.26 3.56
N GLU A 60 -14.05 -13.05 3.92
CA GLU A 60 -12.68 -12.57 3.81
C GLU A 60 -12.27 -11.77 5.07
N PRO A 61 -10.96 -11.72 5.39
CA PRO A 61 -10.46 -10.87 6.46
C PRO A 61 -10.71 -9.39 6.15
N LYS A 62 -11.19 -8.65 7.15
CA LYS A 62 -11.37 -7.19 7.06
C LYS A 62 -10.04 -6.52 7.36
N LEU A 63 -9.43 -5.93 6.35
CA LEU A 63 -8.16 -5.23 6.47
C LEU A 63 -8.37 -3.79 6.94
N SER A 64 -7.51 -3.34 7.86
CA SER A 64 -7.53 -2.00 8.44
C SER A 64 -6.14 -1.48 8.75
N GLY A 65 -6.04 -0.22 9.14
CA GLY A 65 -4.78 0.42 9.51
C GLY A 65 -4.49 1.66 8.66
N PRO A 66 -3.42 2.40 8.98
CA PRO A 66 -3.17 3.72 8.43
C PRO A 66 -2.77 3.72 6.96
N PHE A 67 -2.43 2.56 6.39
CA PHE A 67 -2.07 2.39 4.97
C PHE A 67 -3.25 1.90 4.11
N VAL A 68 -4.30 1.39 4.74
CA VAL A 68 -5.45 0.77 4.06
C VAL A 68 -6.48 1.84 3.72
N GLN A 69 -6.83 1.90 2.44
CA GLN A 69 -7.76 2.88 1.85
C GLN A 69 -9.00 2.20 1.26
N GLY A 70 -10.01 2.99 0.91
CA GLY A 70 -11.21 2.52 0.20
C GLY A 70 -12.32 1.98 1.11
N ALA A 71 -13.47 1.66 0.51
CA ALA A 71 -14.64 1.09 1.19
C ALA A 71 -14.48 -0.42 1.48
N ALA A 72 -15.41 -1.01 2.22
CA ALA A 72 -15.46 -2.47 2.40
C ALA A 72 -15.57 -3.17 1.03
N GLY A 73 -14.77 -4.22 0.79
CA GLY A 73 -14.69 -4.94 -0.50
C GLY A 73 -13.80 -4.28 -1.56
N GLY A 74 -13.45 -3.00 -1.41
CA GLY A 74 -12.60 -2.25 -2.34
C GLY A 74 -11.34 -1.71 -1.67
N LYS A 75 -10.73 -2.50 -0.78
CA LYS A 75 -9.56 -2.07 -0.01
C LYS A 75 -8.31 -2.07 -0.87
N PHE A 76 -7.49 -1.04 -0.72
CA PHE A 76 -6.24 -0.89 -1.46
C PHE A 76 -5.21 -0.08 -0.66
N VAL A 77 -3.97 -0.08 -1.15
CA VAL A 77 -2.87 0.77 -0.67
C VAL A 77 -2.44 1.72 -1.78
N TYR A 78 -2.04 2.94 -1.44
CA TYR A 78 -1.51 3.91 -2.40
C TYR A 78 0.01 3.90 -2.43
N ILE A 79 0.57 3.85 -3.63
CA ILE A 79 1.94 4.29 -3.91
C ILE A 79 1.85 5.62 -4.68
N GLY A 80 2.37 6.69 -4.09
CA GLY A 80 2.53 7.98 -4.76
C GLY A 80 3.72 7.96 -5.71
N ILE A 81 3.63 8.73 -6.80
CA ILE A 81 4.61 8.75 -7.88
C ILE A 81 4.89 10.20 -8.28
N GLY A 82 6.18 10.57 -8.33
CA GLY A 82 6.65 11.87 -8.77
C GLY A 82 6.18 13.04 -7.91
N THR A 83 5.47 14.01 -8.48
CA THR A 83 5.04 15.23 -7.77
C THR A 83 4.16 14.92 -6.56
N TYR A 84 3.40 13.81 -6.58
CA TYR A 84 2.58 13.35 -5.45
C TYR A 84 3.40 12.89 -4.24
N VAL A 85 4.71 12.70 -4.41
CA VAL A 85 5.64 12.41 -3.32
C VAL A 85 6.66 13.54 -3.14
N GLY A 86 6.41 14.70 -3.75
CA GLY A 86 7.25 15.89 -3.63
C GLY A 86 8.47 15.92 -4.55
N GLN A 87 8.53 15.09 -5.59
CA GLN A 87 9.57 15.21 -6.60
C GLN A 87 9.34 16.47 -7.44
N ILE A 88 10.38 17.30 -7.57
CA ILE A 88 10.35 18.54 -8.37
C ILE A 88 10.94 18.25 -9.76
N GLY A 89 10.46 18.94 -10.79
CA GLY A 89 11.02 18.86 -12.14
C GLY A 89 10.70 17.56 -12.90
N THR A 90 9.65 16.85 -12.49
CA THR A 90 9.19 15.61 -13.13
C THR A 90 7.82 15.79 -13.79
N VAL A 91 7.61 15.08 -14.90
CA VAL A 91 6.28 14.99 -15.55
C VAL A 91 5.34 14.01 -14.85
N TRP A 92 5.88 13.18 -13.94
CA TRP A 92 5.10 12.16 -13.26
C TRP A 92 4.28 12.77 -12.12
N SER A 93 2.96 12.66 -12.23
CA SER A 93 2.00 13.14 -11.24
C SER A 93 0.88 12.12 -11.09
N ARG A 94 1.16 11.01 -10.39
CA ARG A 94 0.22 9.87 -10.30
C ARG A 94 0.20 9.23 -8.91
N ARG A 95 -0.83 8.40 -8.69
CA ARG A 95 -0.90 7.43 -7.58
C ARG A 95 -1.34 6.08 -8.14
N LEU A 96 -0.65 5.02 -7.73
CA LEU A 96 -1.02 3.63 -8.00
C LEU A 96 -1.86 3.09 -6.85
N LYS A 97 -3.02 2.49 -7.17
CA LYS A 97 -3.78 1.69 -6.21
C LYS A 97 -3.33 0.24 -6.33
N VAL A 98 -2.88 -0.33 -5.23
CA VAL A 98 -2.57 -1.75 -5.11
C VAL A 98 -3.72 -2.43 -4.37
N PRO A 99 -4.59 -3.21 -5.05
CA PRO A 99 -5.73 -3.86 -4.41
C PRO A 99 -5.27 -4.84 -3.33
N LEU A 100 -6.03 -4.90 -2.23
CA LEU A 100 -5.84 -5.86 -1.15
C LEU A 100 -6.93 -6.93 -1.09
N SER A 101 -7.92 -6.87 -1.99
CA SER A 101 -9.09 -7.77 -2.01
C SER A 101 -8.77 -9.23 -2.28
N ALA A 102 -7.55 -9.56 -2.69
CA ALA A 102 -7.13 -10.94 -2.92
C ALA A 102 -6.59 -11.66 -1.66
N ILE A 103 -6.46 -10.95 -0.52
CA ILE A 103 -5.95 -11.53 0.72
C ILE A 103 -7.07 -12.31 1.41
N SER A 104 -6.96 -13.63 1.41
CA SER A 104 -7.92 -14.55 2.04
C SER A 104 -7.49 -14.99 3.44
N TRP A 105 -8.41 -15.62 4.20
CA TRP A 105 -8.09 -16.21 5.50
C TRP A 105 -6.96 -17.25 5.43
N ASP A 106 -6.88 -18.04 4.34
CA ASP A 106 -5.83 -19.04 4.15
C ASP A 106 -4.43 -18.43 3.95
N MET A 107 -4.35 -17.16 3.54
CA MET A 107 -3.08 -16.44 3.40
C MET A 107 -2.64 -15.80 4.71
N VAL A 108 -3.58 -15.47 5.62
CA VAL A 108 -3.28 -14.81 6.90
C VAL A 108 -2.63 -15.78 7.90
N ASP A 109 -3.00 -17.06 7.85
CA ASP A 109 -2.59 -18.06 8.85
C ASP A 109 -1.25 -18.75 8.54
N LYS A 110 -0.50 -18.26 7.54
CA LYS A 110 0.83 -18.77 7.14
C LYS A 110 1.94 -17.84 7.58
#